data_AF-A0A519JST5-F1
#
_entry.id   AF-A0A519JST5-F1
#
_cell.length_a   1.000
_cell.length_b   1.000
_cell.length_c   1.000
_cell.angle_alpha   90.00
_cell.angle_beta   90.00
_cell.angle_gamma   90.00
#
_symmetry.space_group_name_H-M   'P 1'
#
loop_
_entity.id
_entity.type
_entity.pdbx_description
1 polymer ?
#
loop_
_entity_poly.entity_id
_entity_poly.type
_entity_poly.pdbx_seq_one_letter_code
_entity_poly.pdbx_strand_id
1 'polypeptide(L)'
;MSLSGAQAASDQPLPYEGMVRCAGLTQAASELEGGESGEGRALYDAALYWSLTTTQAAATAGRNAAAAETEQNRARIRAVRELSAGDSDARAELQRCRARTPRLD
;
A
#
# COMPACT_ATOMS: atom_id res chain seq x y z
N MET A 1 19.06 -20.44 -18.19
CA MET A 1 17.94 -19.50 -18.41
C MET A 1 17.97 -18.49 -17.27
N SER A 2 18.32 -17.24 -17.59
CA SER A 2 18.64 -16.20 -16.61
C SER A 2 17.38 -15.68 -15.92
N LEU A 3 17.27 -15.93 -14.61
CA LEU A 3 16.21 -15.38 -13.74
C LEU A 3 16.46 -13.90 -13.34
N SER A 4 17.61 -13.34 -13.72
CA SER A 4 18.07 -12.01 -13.30
C SER A 4 17.21 -10.84 -13.81
N GLY A 5 16.42 -11.02 -14.88
CA GLY A 5 15.60 -9.95 -15.45
C GLY A 5 14.25 -9.74 -14.74
N ALA A 6 13.67 -10.78 -14.15
CA ALA A 6 12.37 -10.70 -13.49
C ALA A 6 12.46 -10.15 -12.06
N GLN A 7 13.57 -10.42 -11.35
CA GLN A 7 13.84 -9.84 -10.03
C GLN A 7 14.12 -8.32 -10.07
N ALA A 8 14.71 -7.80 -11.15
CA ALA A 8 15.08 -6.39 -11.25
C ALA A 8 13.88 -5.44 -11.43
N ALA A 9 12.76 -5.92 -12.00
CA ALA A 9 11.55 -5.11 -12.19
C ALA A 9 10.79 -4.85 -10.87
N SER A 10 10.94 -5.73 -9.87
CA SER A 10 10.35 -5.58 -8.53
C SER A 10 11.02 -4.51 -7.66
N ASP A 11 12.30 -4.23 -7.92
CA ASP A 11 13.15 -3.32 -7.11
C ASP A 11 13.03 -1.85 -7.51
N GLN A 12 12.38 -1.52 -8.62
CA GLN A 12 12.22 -0.12 -8.98
C GLN A 12 11.26 0.56 -7.99
N PRO A 13 11.65 1.70 -7.37
CA PRO A 13 10.76 2.44 -6.47
C PRO A 13 9.45 2.78 -7.18
N LEU A 14 8.31 2.59 -6.51
CA LEU A 14 7.02 3.01 -7.08
C LEU A 14 7.00 4.53 -7.27
N PRO A 15 6.31 5.04 -8.29
CA PRO A 15 6.00 6.47 -8.33
C PRO A 15 5.13 6.85 -7.12
N TYR A 16 5.17 8.12 -6.73
CA TYR A 16 4.43 8.63 -5.56
C TYR A 16 2.94 8.24 -5.55
N GLU A 17 2.25 8.36 -6.69
CA GLU A 17 0.84 7.95 -6.83
C GLU A 17 0.62 6.46 -6.55
N GLY A 18 1.59 5.62 -6.93
CA GLY A 18 1.57 4.19 -6.62
C GLY A 18 1.75 3.92 -5.13
N MET A 19 2.56 4.72 -4.43
CA MET A 19 2.71 4.64 -2.97
C MET A 19 1.42 5.07 -2.25
N VAL A 20 0.82 6.19 -2.65
CA VAL A 20 -0.50 6.65 -2.15
C VAL A 20 -1.57 5.58 -2.36
N ARG A 21 -1.58 4.95 -3.54
CA ARG A 21 -2.50 3.86 -3.85
C ARG A 21 -2.28 2.65 -2.95
N CYS A 22 -1.03 2.23 -2.74
CA CYS A 22 -0.73 1.14 -1.81
C CYS A 22 -1.13 1.47 -0.38
N ALA A 23 -0.84 2.68 0.13
CA ALA A 23 -1.25 3.12 1.46
C ALA A 23 -2.77 3.02 1.64
N GLY A 24 -3.54 3.52 0.67
CA GLY A 24 -5.00 3.43 0.71
C GLY A 24 -5.53 2.00 0.68
N LEU A 25 -5.00 1.15 -0.20
CA LEU A 25 -5.42 -0.25 -0.33
C LEU A 25 -5.12 -1.08 0.93
N THR A 26 -3.91 -0.99 1.46
CA THR A 26 -3.51 -1.78 2.63
C THR A 26 -4.21 -1.31 3.89
N GLN A 27 -4.41 0.00 4.07
CA GLN A 27 -5.17 0.52 5.19
C GLN A 27 -6.65 0.10 5.12
N ALA A 28 -7.29 0.24 3.96
CA ALA A 28 -8.67 -0.20 3.77
C ALA A 28 -8.83 -1.71 4.03
N ALA A 29 -7.88 -2.53 3.54
CA ALA A 29 -7.91 -3.97 3.77
C ALA A 29 -7.74 -4.33 5.25
N SER A 30 -6.82 -3.67 5.97
CA SER A 30 -6.63 -3.86 7.42
C SER A 30 -7.90 -3.50 8.20
N GLU A 31 -8.54 -2.38 7.86
CA GLU A 31 -9.80 -1.93 8.50
C GLU A 31 -10.97 -2.90 8.24
N LEU A 32 -11.06 -3.44 7.02
CA LEU A 32 -12.12 -4.39 6.65
C LEU A 32 -11.93 -5.79 7.22
N GLU A 33 -10.69 -6.21 7.50
CA GLU A 33 -10.40 -7.52 8.07
C GLU A 33 -10.65 -7.55 9.58
N GLY A 34 -10.29 -6.50 10.32
CA GLY A 34 -10.57 -6.37 11.76
C GLY A 34 -9.39 -6.62 12.71
N GLY A 35 -8.23 -7.05 12.21
CA GLY A 35 -6.91 -6.93 12.86
C GLY A 35 -6.51 -8.02 13.86
N GLU A 36 -7.46 -8.83 14.36
CA GLU A 36 -7.16 -9.83 15.40
C GLU A 36 -6.52 -11.11 14.87
N SER A 37 -6.63 -11.37 13.57
CA SER A 37 -6.05 -12.55 12.94
C SER A 37 -4.59 -12.34 12.52
N GLY A 38 -3.87 -13.43 12.19
CA GLY A 38 -2.54 -13.33 11.59
C GLY A 38 -2.55 -12.57 10.26
N GLU A 39 -3.63 -12.69 9.48
CA GLU A 39 -3.83 -11.91 8.25
C GLU A 39 -4.07 -10.44 8.58
N GLY A 40 -4.87 -10.15 9.60
CA GLY A 40 -5.12 -8.80 10.10
C GLY A 40 -3.87 -8.07 10.51
N ARG A 41 -2.98 -8.74 11.24
CA ARG A 41 -1.67 -8.19 11.62
C ARG A 41 -0.79 -7.94 10.41
N ALA A 42 -0.73 -8.87 9.45
CA ALA A 42 0.05 -8.68 8.22
C ALA A 42 -0.48 -7.51 7.36
N LEU A 43 -1.80 -7.30 7.33
CA LEU A 43 -2.41 -6.15 6.66
C LEU A 43 -2.12 -4.84 7.38
N TYR A 44 -2.14 -4.84 8.72
CA TYR A 44 -1.78 -3.69 9.54
C TYR A 44 -0.33 -3.28 9.32
N ASP A 45 0.61 -4.22 9.35
CA ASP A 45 2.04 -3.95 9.11
C ASP A 45 2.26 -3.37 7.70
N ALA A 46 1.54 -3.90 6.70
CA ALA A 46 1.57 -3.34 5.35
C ALA A 46 0.98 -1.91 5.29
N ALA A 47 -0.12 -1.64 6.00
CA ALA A 47 -0.70 -0.31 6.09
C ALA A 47 0.26 0.70 6.71
N LEU A 48 0.93 0.32 7.81
CA LEU A 48 1.91 1.16 8.48
C LEU A 48 3.11 1.45 7.57
N TYR A 49 3.67 0.41 6.94
CA TYR A 49 4.79 0.56 6.01
C TYR A 49 4.47 1.53 4.87
N TRP A 50 3.34 1.35 4.19
CA TRP A 50 2.99 2.19 3.05
C TRP A 50 2.63 3.62 3.46
N SER A 51 2.02 3.82 4.62
CA SER A 51 1.76 5.17 5.13
C SER A 51 3.05 5.94 5.38
N LEU A 52 4.00 5.33 6.10
CA LEU A 52 5.30 5.94 6.38
C LEU A 52 6.12 6.17 5.12
N THR A 53 6.13 5.19 4.20
CA THR A 53 6.83 5.30 2.91
C THR A 53 6.27 6.45 2.07
N THR A 54 4.94 6.60 2.03
CA THR A 54 4.28 7.69 1.29
C THR A 54 4.60 9.05 1.90
N THR A 55 4.54 9.18 3.22
CA THR A 55 4.89 10.42 3.92
C THR A 55 6.36 10.81 3.71
N GLN A 56 7.28 9.83 3.74
CA GLN A 56 8.69 10.08 3.45
C GLN A 56 8.91 10.51 1.99
N ALA A 57 8.26 9.84 1.03
CA ALA A 57 8.36 10.20 -0.38
C ALA A 57 7.78 11.60 -0.66
N ALA A 58 6.69 11.98 0.00
CA ALA A 58 6.14 13.33 -0.06
C ALA A 58 7.16 14.37 0.42
N ALA A 59 7.79 14.13 1.57
CA ALA A 59 8.79 15.03 2.13
C ALA A 59 10.01 15.19 1.21
N THR A 60 10.52 14.10 0.64
CA THR A 60 11.64 14.14 -0.33
C THR A 60 11.28 14.91 -1.61
N ALA A 61 9.99 14.89 -2.00
CA ALA A 61 9.47 15.67 -3.12
C ALA A 61 9.11 17.13 -2.75
N GLY A 62 9.40 17.58 -1.53
CA GLY A 62 9.07 18.93 -1.06
C GLY A 62 7.57 19.16 -0.84
N ARG A 63 6.76 18.10 -0.73
CA ARG A 63 5.32 18.19 -0.46
C ARG A 63 5.05 18.33 1.04
N ASN A 64 3.94 19.00 1.37
CA ASN A 64 3.47 19.15 2.75
C ASN A 64 2.94 17.80 3.28
N ALA A 65 3.33 17.41 4.50
CA ALA A 65 2.85 16.21 5.18
C ALA A 65 1.31 16.14 5.29
N ALA A 66 0.64 17.24 5.63
CA ALA A 66 -0.82 17.30 5.72
C ALA A 66 -1.50 17.05 4.36
N ALA A 67 -0.85 17.45 3.26
CA ALA A 67 -1.34 17.14 1.91
C ALA A 67 -1.21 15.64 1.61
N ALA A 68 -0.07 15.03 1.96
CA ALA A 68 0.15 13.60 1.79
C ALA A 68 -0.82 12.75 2.62
N GLU A 69 -1.09 13.13 3.87
CA GLU A 69 -2.10 12.48 4.72
C GLU A 69 -3.51 12.60 4.12
N THR A 70 -3.85 13.76 3.57
CA THR A 70 -5.13 13.98 2.89
C THR A 70 -5.27 13.08 1.65
N GLU A 71 -4.20 12.95 0.85
CA GLU A 71 -4.16 12.06 -0.32
C GLU A 71 -4.32 10.59 0.10
N GLN A 72 -3.60 10.14 1.12
CA GLN A 72 -3.73 8.80 1.69
C GLN A 72 -5.16 8.52 2.18
N ASN A 73 -5.78 9.46 2.90
CA ASN A 73 -7.15 9.28 3.40
C ASN A 73 -8.17 9.21 2.26
N ARG A 74 -8.01 10.00 1.18
CA ARG A 74 -8.85 9.89 -0.02
C ARG A 74 -8.67 8.53 -0.71
N ALA A 75 -7.44 8.07 -0.85
CA ALA A 75 -7.12 6.78 -1.43
C ALA A 75 -7.73 5.62 -0.62
N ARG A 76 -7.68 5.70 0.71
CA ARG A 76 -8.31 4.76 1.63
C ARG A 76 -9.84 4.72 1.45
N ILE A 77 -10.51 5.87 1.44
CA ILE A 77 -11.97 5.94 1.25
C ILE A 77 -12.38 5.29 -0.08
N ARG A 78 -11.63 5.56 -1.15
CA ARG A 78 -11.83 4.91 -2.46
C ARG A 78 -11.63 3.39 -2.35
N ALA A 79 -10.52 2.95 -1.75
CA ALA A 79 -10.19 1.54 -1.61
C ALA A 79 -11.22 0.76 -0.78
N VAL A 80 -11.77 1.34 0.29
CA VAL A 80 -12.86 0.70 1.07
C VAL A 80 -14.04 0.37 0.17
N ARG A 81 -14.44 1.30 -0.71
CA ARG A 81 -15.57 1.10 -1.63
C ARG A 81 -15.27 -0.01 -2.65
N GLU A 82 -14.08 0.00 -3.24
CA GLU A 82 -13.65 -0.99 -4.23
C GLU A 82 -13.55 -2.40 -3.63
N LEU A 83 -12.88 -2.53 -2.49
CA LEU A 83 -12.69 -3.81 -1.82
C LEU A 83 -14.02 -4.38 -1.30
N SER A 84 -14.90 -3.53 -0.77
CA SER A 84 -16.26 -3.93 -0.35
C SER A 84 -17.13 -4.34 -1.53
N ALA A 85 -16.97 -3.69 -2.69
CA ALA A 85 -17.65 -4.07 -3.93
C ALA A 85 -17.06 -5.33 -4.59
N GLY A 86 -15.97 -5.87 -4.05
CA GLY A 86 -15.30 -7.05 -4.58
C GLY A 86 -14.52 -6.82 -5.86
N ASP A 87 -14.11 -5.59 -6.12
CA ASP A 87 -13.32 -5.20 -7.30
C ASP A 87 -12.04 -6.06 -7.43
N SER A 88 -11.93 -6.79 -8.54
CA SER A 88 -10.84 -7.72 -8.78
C SER A 88 -9.49 -7.02 -8.98
N ASP A 89 -9.50 -5.83 -9.57
CA ASP A 89 -8.30 -5.09 -9.89
C ASP A 89 -7.71 -4.47 -8.63
N ALA A 90 -8.56 -3.91 -7.76
CA ALA A 90 -8.18 -3.43 -6.45
C ALA A 90 -7.61 -4.56 -5.58
N ARG A 91 -8.19 -5.75 -5.62
CA ARG A 91 -7.66 -6.93 -4.91
C ARG A 91 -6.31 -7.37 -5.47
N ALA A 92 -6.16 -7.44 -6.79
CA ALA A 92 -4.89 -7.79 -7.42
C ALA A 92 -3.80 -6.77 -7.08
N GLU A 93 -4.15 -5.48 -7.05
CA GLU A 93 -3.24 -4.40 -6.68
C GLU A 93 -2.85 -4.45 -5.21
N LEU A 94 -3.80 -4.74 -4.31
CA LEU A 94 -3.52 -4.97 -2.89
C LEU A 94 -2.47 -6.09 -2.72
N GLN A 95 -2.60 -7.21 -3.42
CA GLN A 95 -1.61 -8.29 -3.32
C GLN A 95 -0.22 -7.85 -3.81
N ARG A 96 -0.14 -7.03 -4.87
CA ARG A 96 1.13 -6.46 -5.33
C ARG A 96 1.74 -5.53 -4.28
N CYS A 97 0.93 -4.68 -3.64
CA CYS A 97 1.41 -3.79 -2.57
C CYS A 97 1.93 -4.60 -1.36
N ARG A 98 1.22 -5.67 -0.97
CA ARG A 98 1.66 -6.57 0.11
C ARG A 98 2.95 -7.31 -0.22
N ALA A 99 3.11 -7.78 -1.45
CA ALA A 99 4.33 -8.45 -1.89
C ALA A 99 5.58 -7.56 -1.84
N ARG A 100 5.39 -6.23 -1.84
CA ARG A 100 6.44 -5.21 -1.76
C ARG A 100 6.61 -4.64 -0.35
N THR A 101 5.81 -5.08 0.61
CA THR A 101 5.99 -4.76 2.03
C THR A 101 7.07 -5.67 2.62
N PRO A 102 8.11 -5.13 3.28
CA PRO A 102 9.08 -5.94 4.01
C PRO A 102 8.39 -6.80 5.07
N ARG A 103 8.85 -8.04 5.26
CA ARG A 103 8.42 -8.87 6.38
C ARG A 103 9.21 -8.46 7.61
N LEU A 104 8.54 -8.42 8.75
CA LEU A 104 9.13 -8.20 10.06
C LEU A 104 9.14 -9.56 10.76
N ASP A 105 10.09 -10.42 10.40
CA ASP A 105 10.37 -11.69 11.05
C ASP A 105 11.20 -11.54 12.33
#